data_AF-A0A368ZU60-F1
#
_entry.id   AF-A0A368ZU60-F1
#
_cell.length_a   1.000
_cell.length_b   1.000
_cell.length_c   1.000
_cell.angle_alpha   90.00
_cell.angle_beta   90.00
_cell.angle_gamma   90.00
#
_symmetry.space_group_name_H-M   'P 1'
#
loop_
_entity.id
_entity.type
_entity.pdbx_description
1 polymer ?
#
loop_
_entity_poly.entity_id
_entity_poly.type
_entity_poly.pdbx_seq_one_letter_code
_entity_poly.pdbx_strand_id
1 'polypeptide(L)'
;MSMPIIKSSLLILSLAMASNLTYSSSLVEFGKKCLVKEDRLNKAQNRLEALSLRAERKQRRSNRSIDRLDRYQAEKELLEIDMAECSETTPNSAFCHQVRLRFHEIAYLIQSAKTDSVGSGWGGNDAITDYEITKDNFNRRYDDFLALCRDSNAHYALIQTPEAYAEVCSSEAAKQSVTCTLF
;
A
#
# COMPACT_ATOMS: atom_id res chain seq x y z
N MET A 1 -42.34 -61.70 -38.83
CA MET A 1 -42.91 -60.55 -38.09
C MET A 1 -41.76 -59.86 -37.37
N SER A 2 -41.35 -58.69 -37.86
CA SER A 2 -40.15 -57.96 -37.47
C SER A 2 -40.55 -56.74 -36.64
N MET A 3 -40.05 -56.65 -35.39
CA MET A 3 -40.21 -55.47 -34.54
C MET A 3 -39.17 -54.41 -34.93
N PRO A 4 -39.52 -53.11 -35.04
CA PRO A 4 -38.54 -52.07 -35.27
C PRO A 4 -37.95 -51.60 -33.94
N ILE A 5 -36.64 -51.85 -33.74
CA ILE A 5 -35.84 -51.25 -32.67
C ILE A 5 -35.27 -49.94 -33.19
N ILE A 6 -36.05 -48.86 -33.19
CA ILE A 6 -35.51 -47.50 -33.32
C ILE A 6 -36.39 -46.55 -32.52
N LYS A 7 -35.83 -45.92 -31.47
CA LYS A 7 -36.12 -44.55 -30.97
C LYS A 7 -35.68 -44.30 -29.52
N SER A 8 -34.47 -44.72 -29.13
CA SER A 8 -33.91 -44.35 -27.80
C SER A 8 -32.58 -43.59 -27.85
N SER A 9 -31.93 -43.45 -29.02
CA SER A 9 -30.60 -42.80 -29.13
C SER A 9 -30.63 -41.28 -29.30
N LEU A 10 -31.79 -40.64 -29.42
CA LEU A 10 -31.91 -39.18 -29.63
C LEU A 10 -32.05 -38.36 -28.34
N LEU A 11 -32.22 -39.02 -27.19
CA LEU A 11 -32.45 -38.35 -25.90
C LEU A 11 -31.18 -38.15 -25.05
N ILE A 12 -30.07 -38.79 -25.42
CA ILE A 12 -28.80 -38.71 -24.67
C ILE A 12 -27.92 -37.56 -25.18
N LEU A 13 -28.03 -37.17 -26.46
CA LEU A 13 -27.20 -36.12 -27.05
C LEU A 13 -27.59 -34.69 -26.60
N SER A 14 -28.87 -34.46 -26.28
CA SER A 14 -29.35 -33.15 -25.82
C SER A 14 -28.96 -32.85 -24.36
N LEU A 15 -28.84 -33.88 -23.51
CA LEU A 15 -28.41 -33.71 -22.12
C LEU A 15 -26.94 -33.28 -22.01
N ALA A 16 -26.06 -33.78 -22.88
CA ALA A 16 -24.63 -33.45 -22.88
C ALA A 16 -24.36 -31.99 -23.31
N MET A 17 -25.19 -31.43 -24.20
CA MET A 17 -25.05 -30.02 -24.61
C MET A 17 -25.61 -29.05 -23.55
N ALA A 18 -26.67 -29.42 -22.84
CA ALA A 18 -27.21 -28.61 -21.75
C ALA A 18 -26.27 -28.54 -20.53
N SER A 19 -25.54 -29.62 -20.23
CA SER A 19 -24.54 -29.65 -19.15
C SER A 19 -23.31 -28.78 -19.47
N ASN A 20 -22.89 -28.70 -20.73
CA ASN A 20 -21.77 -27.85 -21.13
C ASN A 20 -22.10 -26.36 -21.06
N LEU A 21 -23.33 -25.97 -21.42
CA LEU A 21 -23.77 -24.57 -21.35
C LEU A 21 -23.91 -24.07 -19.91
N THR A 22 -24.43 -24.91 -19.00
CA THR A 22 -24.55 -24.58 -17.57
C THR A 22 -23.20 -24.57 -16.85
N TYR A 23 -22.27 -25.43 -17.25
CA TYR A 23 -20.90 -25.39 -16.75
C TYR A 23 -20.16 -24.13 -17.23
N SER A 24 -20.24 -23.80 -18.52
CA SER A 24 -19.63 -22.59 -19.10
C SER A 24 -20.17 -21.30 -18.44
N SER A 25 -21.49 -21.19 -18.24
CA SER A 25 -22.06 -20.01 -17.57
C SER A 25 -21.58 -19.84 -16.12
N SER A 26 -21.38 -20.94 -15.40
CA SER A 26 -20.82 -20.92 -14.04
C SER A 26 -19.36 -20.46 -14.01
N LEU A 27 -18.55 -20.85 -15.01
CA LEU A 27 -17.16 -20.41 -15.17
C LEU A 27 -17.07 -18.93 -15.54
N VAL A 28 -17.98 -18.46 -16.40
CA VAL A 28 -18.09 -17.04 -16.75
C VAL A 28 -18.42 -16.19 -15.50
N GLU A 29 -19.37 -16.63 -14.69
CA GLU A 29 -19.72 -15.92 -13.45
C GLU A 29 -18.54 -15.91 -12.46
N PHE A 30 -17.86 -17.04 -12.30
CA PHE A 30 -16.65 -17.16 -11.51
C PHE A 30 -15.57 -16.16 -11.97
N GLY A 31 -15.23 -16.17 -13.26
CA GLY A 31 -14.21 -15.30 -13.83
C GLY A 31 -14.53 -13.81 -13.69
N LYS A 32 -15.79 -13.43 -13.97
CA LYS A 32 -16.25 -12.03 -13.76
C LYS A 32 -16.13 -11.60 -12.29
N LYS A 33 -16.44 -12.48 -11.33
CA LYS A 33 -16.24 -12.19 -9.89
C LYS A 33 -14.77 -12.03 -9.53
N CYS A 34 -13.89 -12.83 -10.12
CA CYS A 34 -12.45 -12.74 -9.91
C CYS A 34 -11.87 -11.43 -10.47
N LEU A 35 -12.26 -11.00 -11.67
CA LEU A 35 -11.88 -9.69 -12.21
C LEU A 35 -12.31 -8.51 -11.31
N VAL A 36 -13.51 -8.57 -10.73
CA VAL A 36 -13.97 -7.54 -9.78
C VAL A 36 -13.16 -7.55 -8.48
N LYS A 37 -12.78 -8.73 -7.97
CA LYS A 37 -11.91 -8.85 -6.80
C LYS A 37 -10.52 -8.28 -7.08
N GLU A 38 -9.98 -8.57 -8.25
CA GLU A 38 -8.68 -8.10 -8.70
C GLU A 38 -8.64 -6.56 -8.85
N ASP A 39 -9.65 -5.95 -9.47
CA ASP A 39 -9.77 -4.49 -9.54
C ASP A 39 -9.80 -3.84 -8.14
N ARG A 40 -10.52 -4.45 -7.18
CA ARG A 40 -10.54 -3.98 -5.79
C ARG A 40 -9.18 -4.11 -5.12
N LEU A 41 -8.43 -5.18 -5.41
CA LEU A 41 -7.06 -5.36 -4.91
C LEU A 41 -6.12 -4.32 -5.50
N ASN A 42 -6.16 -4.08 -6.80
CA ASN A 42 -5.34 -3.05 -7.45
C ASN A 42 -5.60 -1.65 -6.86
N LYS A 43 -6.86 -1.31 -6.60
CA LYS A 43 -7.22 -0.07 -5.89
C LYS A 43 -6.69 -0.02 -4.46
N ALA A 44 -6.71 -1.15 -3.75
CA ALA A 44 -6.16 -1.25 -2.39
C ALA A 44 -4.63 -1.12 -2.39
N GLN A 45 -3.94 -1.72 -3.37
CA GLN A 45 -2.50 -1.59 -3.56
C GLN A 45 -2.09 -0.13 -3.81
N ASN A 46 -2.77 0.57 -4.72
CA ASN A 46 -2.50 1.99 -4.97
C ASN A 46 -2.66 2.86 -3.72
N ARG A 47 -3.65 2.54 -2.87
CA ARG A 47 -3.83 3.22 -1.58
C ARG A 47 -2.69 2.90 -0.61
N LEU A 48 -2.24 1.65 -0.57
CA LEU A 48 -1.13 1.21 0.26
C LEU A 48 0.18 1.90 -0.14
N GLU A 49 0.45 2.04 -1.44
CA GLU A 49 1.60 2.78 -1.96
C GLU A 49 1.56 4.26 -1.57
N ALA A 50 0.39 4.89 -1.65
CA ALA A 50 0.22 6.27 -1.22
C ALA A 50 0.47 6.45 0.30
N LEU A 51 0.02 5.49 1.12
CA LEU A 51 0.30 5.48 2.56
C LEU A 51 1.79 5.29 2.84
N SER A 52 2.45 4.35 2.15
CA SER A 52 3.90 4.12 2.26
C SER A 52 4.69 5.41 2.00
N LEU A 53 4.40 6.09 0.88
CA LEU A 53 5.06 7.36 0.52
C LEU A 53 4.83 8.45 1.57
N ARG A 54 3.65 8.49 2.18
CA ARG A 54 3.33 9.45 3.24
C ARG A 54 4.11 9.14 4.52
N ALA A 55 4.20 7.87 4.90
CA ALA A 55 4.97 7.41 6.05
C ALA A 55 6.47 7.74 5.87
N GLU A 56 7.05 7.42 4.71
CA GLU A 56 8.45 7.75 4.40
C GLU A 56 8.73 9.25 4.45
N ARG A 57 7.86 10.07 3.86
CA ARG A 57 8.01 11.54 3.90
C ARG A 57 7.95 12.08 5.32
N LYS A 58 7.05 11.54 6.16
CA LYS A 58 6.93 11.91 7.57
C LYS A 58 8.21 11.54 8.33
N GLN A 59 8.72 10.33 8.14
CA GLN A 59 9.96 9.85 8.76
C GLN A 59 11.16 10.71 8.34
N ARG A 60 11.35 10.98 7.04
CA ARG A 60 12.44 11.84 6.56
C ARG A 60 12.38 13.26 7.13
N ARG A 61 11.17 13.83 7.26
CA ARG A 61 10.99 15.15 7.88
C ARG A 61 11.35 15.11 9.36
N SER A 62 10.91 14.07 10.08
CA SER A 62 11.24 13.86 11.48
C SER A 62 12.75 13.79 11.70
N ASN A 63 13.45 12.95 10.93
CA ASN A 63 14.90 12.82 11.04
C ASN A 63 15.63 14.15 10.80
N ARG A 64 15.25 14.89 9.75
CA ARG A 64 15.83 16.23 9.49
C ARG A 64 15.57 17.23 10.62
N SER A 65 14.43 17.15 11.29
CA SER A 65 14.13 18.01 12.44
C SER A 65 14.98 17.64 13.64
N ILE A 66 15.22 16.34 13.88
CA ILE A 66 16.13 15.85 14.92
C ILE A 66 17.56 16.34 14.65
N ASP A 67 18.08 16.11 13.43
CA ASP A 67 19.44 16.56 13.06
C ASP A 67 19.66 18.06 13.27
N ARG A 68 18.64 18.89 12.98
CA ARG A 68 18.70 20.34 13.21
C ARG A 68 18.72 20.68 14.69
N LEU A 69 17.90 20.01 15.50
CA LEU A 69 17.83 20.22 16.93
C LEU A 69 19.16 19.85 17.59
N ASP A 70 19.73 18.72 17.23
CA ASP A 70 21.04 18.26 17.74
C ASP A 70 22.15 19.26 17.39
N ARG A 71 22.14 19.79 16.15
CA ARG A 71 23.09 20.83 15.75
C ARG A 71 22.93 22.12 16.57
N TYR A 72 21.69 22.58 16.80
CA TYR A 72 21.48 23.78 17.63
C TYR A 72 21.87 23.56 19.08
N GLN A 73 21.67 22.36 19.62
CA GLN A 73 22.12 21.99 20.97
C GLN A 73 23.65 22.02 21.07
N ALA A 74 24.35 21.42 20.12
CA ALA A 74 25.81 21.47 20.06
C ALA A 74 26.35 22.91 19.92
N GLU A 75 25.72 23.75 19.08
CA GLU A 75 26.10 25.16 18.95
C GLU A 75 25.83 25.94 20.25
N LYS A 76 24.75 25.62 20.97
CA LYS A 76 24.45 26.22 22.28
C LYS A 76 25.49 25.86 23.33
N GLU A 77 25.92 24.60 23.39
CA GLU A 77 26.96 24.16 24.33
C GLU A 77 28.29 24.90 24.10
N LEU A 78 28.68 25.11 22.84
CA LEU A 78 29.87 25.91 22.51
C LEU A 78 29.70 27.37 22.94
N LEU A 79 28.52 27.97 22.68
CA LEU A 79 28.24 29.34 23.08
C LEU A 79 28.15 29.52 24.60
N GLU A 80 27.84 28.47 25.38
CA GLU A 80 27.86 28.52 26.85
C GLU A 80 29.29 28.66 27.38
N ILE A 81 30.27 28.04 26.71
CA ILE A 81 31.70 28.21 27.01
C ILE A 81 32.12 29.65 26.72
N ASP A 82 31.81 30.16 25.51
CA ASP A 82 32.14 31.54 25.11
C ASP A 82 31.45 32.58 26.02
N MET A 83 30.21 32.31 26.45
CA MET A 83 29.46 33.13 27.41
C MET A 83 30.15 33.20 28.78
N ALA A 84 30.67 32.07 29.27
CA ALA A 84 31.41 32.02 30.54
C ALA A 84 32.71 32.84 30.44
N GLU A 85 33.50 32.66 29.38
CA GLU A 85 34.71 33.44 29.12
C GLU A 85 34.42 34.94 29.03
N CYS A 86 33.33 35.31 28.35
CA CYS A 86 32.87 36.69 28.25
C CYS A 86 32.49 37.31 29.60
N SER A 87 31.94 36.52 30.52
CA SER A 87 31.58 36.98 31.85
C SER A 87 32.79 37.20 32.75
N GLU A 88 33.89 36.47 32.52
CA GLU A 88 35.11 36.54 33.32
C GLU A 88 36.13 37.59 32.82
N THR A 89 36.06 37.99 31.53
CA THR A 89 37.06 38.86 30.90
C THR A 89 36.56 40.27 30.64
N THR A 90 35.91 40.51 29.50
CA THR A 90 35.45 41.83 29.03
C THR A 90 33.97 41.77 28.60
N PRO A 91 33.03 41.76 29.56
CA PRO A 91 31.61 41.48 29.30
C PRO A 91 30.88 42.47 28.39
N ASN A 92 31.47 43.65 28.15
CA ASN A 92 30.96 44.71 27.28
C ASN A 92 31.76 44.87 25.97
N SER A 93 32.62 43.91 25.63
CA SER A 93 33.31 43.91 24.34
C SER A 93 32.33 43.62 23.20
N ALA A 94 32.65 44.09 21.99
CA ALA A 94 31.86 43.81 20.79
C ALA A 94 31.69 42.29 20.55
N PHE A 95 32.75 41.52 20.83
CA PHE A 95 32.73 40.06 20.77
C PHE A 95 31.69 39.47 21.73
N CYS A 96 31.67 39.89 22.99
CA CYS A 96 30.73 39.38 23.98
C CYS A 96 29.27 39.77 23.71
N HIS A 97 29.04 40.92 23.08
CA HIS A 97 27.71 41.26 22.57
C HIS A 97 27.27 40.32 21.44
N GLN A 98 28.18 39.94 20.53
CA GLN A 98 27.89 39.02 19.44
C GLN A 98 27.60 37.60 19.95
N VAL A 99 28.41 37.09 20.89
CA VAL A 99 28.20 35.79 21.54
C VAL A 99 26.82 35.76 22.22
N ARG A 100 26.46 36.79 22.98
CA ARG A 100 25.16 36.88 23.67
C ARG A 100 23.99 36.91 22.70
N LEU A 101 24.10 37.68 21.62
CA LEU A 101 23.09 37.72 20.55
C LEU A 101 22.91 36.33 19.92
N ARG A 102 24.02 35.66 19.58
CA ARG A 102 23.99 34.33 18.98
C ARG A 102 23.43 33.28 19.93
N PHE A 103 23.76 33.36 21.21
CA PHE A 103 23.21 32.48 22.25
C PHE A 103 21.69 32.63 22.34
N HIS A 104 21.16 33.86 22.36
CA HIS A 104 19.72 34.09 22.37
C HIS A 104 19.03 33.61 21.10
N GLU A 105 19.64 33.83 19.93
CA GLU A 105 19.13 33.35 18.65
C GLU A 105 19.03 31.81 18.64
N ILE A 106 20.09 31.11 19.06
CA ILE A 106 20.12 29.65 19.12
C ILE A 106 19.13 29.12 20.16
N ALA A 107 19.01 29.75 21.33
CA ALA A 107 18.02 29.38 22.34
C ALA A 107 16.59 29.51 21.79
N TYR A 108 16.30 30.58 21.02
CA TYR A 108 15.03 30.75 20.33
C TYR A 108 14.80 29.66 19.28
N LEU A 109 15.80 29.35 18.45
CA LEU A 109 15.72 28.30 17.43
C LEU A 109 15.46 26.91 18.03
N ILE A 110 16.09 26.58 19.17
CA ILE A 110 15.84 25.36 19.93
C ILE A 110 14.40 25.32 20.44
N GLN A 111 13.92 26.43 21.03
CA GLN A 111 12.56 26.50 21.55
C GLN A 111 11.53 26.37 20.43
N SER A 112 11.75 27.04 19.30
CA SER A 112 10.92 26.98 18.11
C SER A 112 10.89 25.56 17.50
N ALA A 113 12.06 24.92 17.38
CA ALA A 113 12.16 23.53 16.90
C ALA A 113 11.46 22.52 17.84
N LYS A 114 11.52 22.76 19.17
CA LYS A 114 10.78 21.97 20.16
C LYS A 114 9.27 22.19 20.07
N THR A 115 8.79 23.41 19.83
CA THR A 115 7.35 23.65 19.64
C THR A 115 6.84 23.06 18.35
N ASP A 116 7.63 23.10 17.27
CA ASP A 116 7.28 22.48 15.98
C ASP A 116 7.27 20.94 16.07
N SER A 117 8.15 20.36 16.89
CA SER A 117 8.14 18.91 17.15
C SER A 117 6.99 18.48 18.06
N VAL A 118 6.66 19.26 19.10
CA VAL A 118 5.52 19.02 20.01
C VAL A 118 4.17 19.21 19.32
N GLY A 119 4.06 20.17 18.39
CA GLY A 119 2.87 20.35 17.53
C GLY A 119 2.59 19.18 16.58
N SER A 120 3.55 18.28 16.40
CA SER A 120 3.38 17.01 15.66
C SER A 120 3.09 15.80 16.57
N GLY A 121 3.18 15.97 17.90
CA GLY A 121 3.08 14.91 18.90
C GLY A 121 1.67 14.59 19.38
N TRP A 122 0.68 15.47 19.18
CA TRP A 122 -0.70 15.30 19.67
C TRP A 122 -1.69 14.85 18.59
N GLY A 123 -1.19 14.08 17.62
CA GLY A 123 -1.95 13.34 16.62
C GLY A 123 -1.15 12.17 16.06
N GLY A 124 -0.29 11.59 16.91
CA GLY A 124 0.80 10.68 16.54
C GLY A 124 0.42 9.22 16.31
N ASN A 125 -0.86 8.86 16.41
CA ASN A 125 -1.39 7.65 15.77
C ASN A 125 -1.83 8.06 14.35
N ASP A 126 -1.40 7.50 13.24
CA ASP A 126 -0.87 6.16 13.13
C ASP A 126 -0.30 5.95 11.70
N ALA A 127 0.36 6.92 11.06
CA ALA A 127 0.65 6.76 9.62
C ALA A 127 1.54 5.53 9.27
N ILE A 128 2.36 5.08 10.24
CA ILE A 128 3.17 3.87 10.12
C ILE A 128 2.32 2.63 10.46
N THR A 129 1.63 2.60 11.60
CA THR A 129 0.84 1.41 11.95
C THR A 129 -0.51 1.31 11.20
N ASP A 130 -1.09 2.40 10.69
CA ASP A 130 -2.13 2.42 9.63
C ASP A 130 -1.61 1.78 8.35
N TYR A 131 -0.36 2.09 7.95
CA TYR A 131 0.28 1.46 6.80
C TYR A 131 0.49 -0.04 7.05
N GLU A 132 0.99 -0.44 8.21
CA GLU A 132 1.20 -1.85 8.58
C GLU A 132 -0.12 -2.62 8.66
N ILE A 133 -1.14 -2.08 9.33
CA ILE A 133 -2.48 -2.67 9.40
C ILE A 133 -3.09 -2.80 8.00
N THR A 134 -2.96 -1.76 7.16
CA THR A 134 -3.48 -1.79 5.79
C THR A 134 -2.72 -2.80 4.94
N LYS A 135 -1.39 -2.92 5.12
CA LYS A 135 -0.53 -3.88 4.43
C LYS A 135 -0.92 -5.31 4.78
N ASP A 136 -1.10 -5.63 6.05
CA ASP A 136 -1.46 -6.97 6.49
C ASP A 136 -2.87 -7.36 6.01
N ASN A 137 -3.80 -6.41 6.03
CA ASN A 137 -5.13 -6.59 5.45
C ASN A 137 -5.09 -6.81 3.94
N PHE A 138 -4.23 -6.08 3.22
CA PHE A 138 -4.02 -6.26 1.80
C PHE A 138 -3.44 -7.65 1.50
N ASN A 139 -2.36 -8.04 2.17
CA ASN A 139 -1.70 -9.32 1.97
C ASN A 139 -2.67 -10.49 2.17
N ARG A 140 -3.43 -10.51 3.27
CA ARG A 140 -4.44 -11.55 3.50
C ARG A 140 -5.47 -11.64 2.37
N ARG A 141 -5.97 -10.50 1.90
CA ARG A 141 -6.96 -10.46 0.80
C ARG A 141 -6.35 -10.86 -0.53
N TYR A 142 -5.07 -10.58 -0.75
CA TYR A 142 -4.34 -10.97 -1.94
C TYR A 142 -4.12 -12.48 -1.94
N ASP A 143 -3.69 -13.06 -0.82
CA ASP A 143 -3.53 -14.51 -0.65
C ASP A 143 -4.87 -15.26 -0.87
N ASP A 144 -5.96 -14.75 -0.27
CA ASP A 144 -7.30 -15.29 -0.48
C ASP A 144 -7.73 -15.21 -1.97
N PHE A 145 -7.37 -14.11 -2.64
CA PHE A 145 -7.63 -13.95 -4.06
C PHE A 145 -6.84 -14.96 -4.88
N LEU A 146 -5.55 -15.15 -4.62
CA LEU A 146 -4.75 -16.14 -5.32
C LEU A 146 -5.33 -17.54 -5.14
N ALA A 147 -5.64 -17.94 -3.90
CA ALA A 147 -6.22 -19.25 -3.60
C ALA A 147 -7.55 -19.49 -4.33
N LEU A 148 -8.41 -18.47 -4.45
CA LEU A 148 -9.74 -18.61 -5.05
C LEU A 148 -9.74 -18.42 -6.56
N CYS A 149 -8.96 -17.46 -7.07
CA CYS A 149 -9.09 -16.93 -8.42
C CYS A 149 -7.92 -17.27 -9.34
N ARG A 150 -6.80 -17.76 -8.81
CA ARG A 150 -5.64 -18.21 -9.61
C ARG A 150 -5.34 -19.69 -9.39
N ASP A 151 -5.36 -20.13 -8.14
CA ASP A 151 -4.87 -21.45 -7.75
C ASP A 151 -6.02 -22.47 -7.57
N SER A 152 -7.24 -22.11 -8.02
CA SER A 152 -8.41 -22.96 -7.91
C SER A 152 -8.68 -23.78 -9.18
N ASN A 153 -9.31 -24.94 -9.01
CA ASN A 153 -9.74 -25.77 -10.14
C ASN A 153 -10.69 -25.02 -11.09
N ALA A 154 -11.49 -24.08 -10.57
CA ALA A 154 -12.38 -23.24 -11.37
C ALA A 154 -11.60 -22.27 -12.27
N HIS A 155 -10.46 -21.75 -11.81
CA HIS A 155 -9.56 -20.96 -12.65
C HIS A 155 -9.02 -21.80 -13.80
N TYR A 156 -8.44 -22.96 -13.52
CA TYR A 156 -7.92 -23.83 -14.58
C TYR A 156 -9.01 -24.26 -15.57
N ALA A 157 -10.22 -24.54 -15.08
CA ALA A 157 -11.36 -24.86 -15.94
C ALA A 157 -11.80 -23.66 -16.80
N LEU A 158 -11.81 -22.44 -16.25
CA LEU A 158 -12.08 -21.21 -16.99
C LEU A 158 -11.09 -21.05 -18.15
N ILE A 159 -9.78 -21.16 -17.87
CA ILE A 159 -8.72 -21.04 -18.89
C ILE A 159 -8.85 -22.12 -19.97
N GLN A 160 -9.23 -23.33 -19.60
CA GLN A 160 -9.35 -24.46 -20.53
C GLN A 160 -10.65 -24.46 -21.35
N THR A 161 -11.62 -23.60 -21.02
CA THR A 161 -12.92 -23.52 -21.70
C THR A 161 -12.94 -22.31 -22.62
N PRO A 162 -12.76 -22.45 -23.95
CA PRO A 162 -12.59 -21.32 -24.86
C PRO A 162 -13.75 -20.33 -24.85
N GLU A 163 -14.99 -20.81 -24.74
CA GLU A 163 -16.17 -19.95 -24.72
C GLU A 163 -16.20 -19.08 -23.45
N ALA A 164 -15.98 -19.69 -22.29
CA ALA A 164 -15.97 -18.98 -21.01
C ALA A 164 -14.78 -18.02 -20.91
N TYR A 165 -13.60 -18.46 -21.37
CA TYR A 165 -12.41 -17.62 -21.42
C TYR A 165 -12.60 -16.42 -22.35
N ALA A 166 -13.13 -16.63 -23.56
CA ALA A 166 -13.37 -15.53 -24.50
C ALA A 166 -14.39 -14.52 -23.96
N GLU A 167 -15.38 -14.97 -23.18
CA GLU A 167 -16.37 -14.07 -22.57
C GLU A 167 -15.78 -13.26 -21.41
N VAL A 168 -15.00 -13.89 -20.53
CA VAL A 168 -14.39 -13.23 -19.37
C VAL A 168 -13.18 -12.38 -19.76
N CYS A 169 -12.30 -12.92 -20.60
CA CYS A 169 -11.00 -12.36 -20.98
C CYS A 169 -11.04 -11.73 -22.39
N SER A 170 -12.14 -11.04 -22.70
CA SER A 170 -12.40 -10.46 -24.02
C SER A 170 -11.56 -9.22 -24.34
N SER A 171 -11.18 -8.44 -23.32
CA SER A 171 -10.39 -7.21 -23.48
C SER A 171 -8.91 -7.43 -23.20
N GLU A 172 -8.04 -6.62 -23.80
CA GLU A 172 -6.60 -6.66 -23.52
C GLU A 172 -6.30 -6.41 -22.03
N ALA A 173 -7.02 -5.50 -21.39
CA ALA A 173 -6.90 -5.27 -19.95
C ALA A 173 -7.28 -6.51 -19.12
N ALA A 174 -8.36 -7.21 -19.50
CA ALA A 174 -8.75 -8.45 -18.84
C ALA A 174 -7.71 -9.56 -19.06
N LYS A 175 -7.16 -9.71 -20.28
CA LYS A 175 -6.12 -10.72 -20.58
C LYS A 175 -4.83 -10.53 -19.78
N GLN A 176 -4.53 -9.30 -19.36
CA GLN A 176 -3.38 -9.00 -18.51
C GLN A 176 -3.64 -9.22 -17.02
N SER A 177 -4.89 -9.51 -16.64
CA SER A 177 -5.27 -9.78 -15.25
C SER A 177 -4.81 -11.16 -14.81
N VAL A 178 -4.50 -11.33 -13.53
CA VAL A 178 -4.18 -12.63 -12.91
C VAL A 178 -5.31 -13.64 -13.13
N THR A 179 -6.55 -13.17 -13.15
CA THR A 179 -7.74 -14.00 -13.43
C THR A 179 -7.72 -14.61 -14.85
N CYS A 180 -7.00 -14.03 -15.79
CA CYS A 180 -6.96 -14.48 -17.18
C CYS A 180 -5.58 -14.99 -17.63
N THR A 181 -4.55 -14.86 -16.79
CA THR A 181 -3.22 -15.42 -17.10
C THR A 181 -3.06 -16.82 -16.51
N LEU A 182 -2.25 -17.63 -17.19
CA LEU A 182 -1.85 -18.95 -16.70
C LEU A 182 -0.77 -18.88 -15.61
N PHE A 183 -0.06 -17.74 -15.54
CA PHE A 183 1.05 -17.46 -14.62
C PHE A 183 1.11 -15.96 -14.32
#